data_AF-A0A1F3K680-F1
#
_entry.id   AF-A0A1F3K680-F1
#
_cell.length_a   1.000
_cell.length_b   1.000
_cell.length_c   1.000
_cell.angle_alpha   90.00
_cell.angle_beta   90.00
_cell.angle_gamma   90.00
#
_symmetry.space_group_name_H-M   'P 1'
#
loop_
_entity.id
_entity.type
_entity.pdbx_description
1 polymer ?
#
loop_
_entity_poly.entity_id
_entity_poly.type
_entity_poly.pdbx_seq_one_letter_code
_entity_poly.pdbx_strand_id
1 'polypeptide(L)'
;MKKYFEYVNFELLNKFCQVKQLIKKHNPTIETLTEEILRAFLKNYLPRRVSIEQGFILSKDGEMSRQCNILIYDSNLFAPFYRINDIVIVPSESVKKSPAIPYWPYRQR
;
A
#
# COMPACT_ATOMS: atom_id res chain seq x y z
N MET A 1 -0.85 -16.64 22.31
CA MET A 1 -0.88 -16.10 20.93
C MET A 1 -2.12 -15.25 20.63
N LYS A 2 -3.35 -15.69 20.97
CA LYS A 2 -4.57 -14.89 20.72
C LYS A 2 -4.50 -13.45 21.26
N LYS A 3 -4.08 -13.28 22.52
CA LYS A 3 -3.92 -11.96 23.16
C LYS A 3 -2.97 -11.01 22.42
N TYR A 4 -1.90 -11.54 21.80
CA TYR A 4 -0.96 -10.72 21.04
C TYR A 4 -1.65 -10.07 19.84
N PHE A 5 -2.38 -10.86 19.05
CA PHE A 5 -3.12 -10.34 17.91
C PHE A 5 -4.22 -9.36 18.33
N GLU A 6 -4.84 -9.57 19.48
CA GLU A 6 -5.79 -8.60 20.07
C GLU A 6 -5.11 -7.26 20.36
N TYR A 7 -3.94 -7.24 21.02
CA TYR A 7 -3.20 -6.00 21.27
C TYR A 7 -2.79 -5.28 19.99
N VAL A 8 -2.27 -6.01 19.00
CA VAL A 8 -1.89 -5.45 17.70
C VAL A 8 -3.11 -4.85 16.98
N ASN A 9 -4.25 -5.54 17.03
CA ASN A 9 -5.49 -5.05 16.44
C ASN A 9 -6.01 -3.80 17.15
N PHE A 10 -5.98 -3.76 18.48
CA PHE A 10 -6.37 -2.57 19.24
C PHE A 10 -5.50 -1.37 18.93
N GLU A 11 -4.18 -1.56 18.81
CA GLU A 11 -3.27 -0.48 18.44
C GLU A 11 -3.61 0.10 17.06
N LEU A 12 -3.83 -0.77 16.06
CA LEU A 12 -4.19 -0.36 14.71
C LEU A 12 -5.52 0.41 14.68
N LEU A 13 -6.55 -0.14 15.32
CA LEU A 13 -7.88 0.49 15.37
C LEU A 13 -7.84 1.84 16.09
N ASN A 14 -7.07 1.95 17.18
CA ASN A 14 -6.91 3.21 17.89
C ASN A 14 -6.30 4.29 17.00
N LYS A 15 -5.29 3.97 16.16
CA LYS A 15 -4.72 4.92 15.20
C LYS A 15 -5.76 5.41 14.19
N PHE A 16 -6.58 4.50 13.64
CA PHE A 16 -7.66 4.90 12.73
C PHE A 16 -8.71 5.78 13.39
N CYS A 17 -9.10 5.46 14.64
CA CYS A 17 -10.04 6.27 15.42
C CYS A 17 -9.50 7.68 15.67
N GLN A 18 -8.21 7.82 16.01
CA GLN A 18 -7.59 9.12 16.25
C GLN A 18 -7.68 10.03 15.02
N VAL A 19 -7.34 9.53 13.83
CA VAL A 19 -7.44 10.31 12.57
C VAL A 19 -8.86 10.80 12.34
N LYS A 20 -9.85 9.90 12.43
CA LYS A 20 -11.26 10.24 12.22
C LYS A 20 -11.80 11.23 13.25
N GLN A 21 -11.31 11.19 14.49
CA GLN A 21 -11.74 12.10 15.55
C GLN A 21 -11.12 13.49 15.42
N LEU A 22 -9.84 13.57 15.06
CA LEU A 22 -9.09 14.82 14.96
C LEU A 22 -9.42 15.59 13.68
N ILE A 23 -9.66 14.88 12.56
CA ILE A 23 -9.96 15.49 11.27
C ILE A 23 -11.40 15.16 10.92
N LYS A 24 -12.31 16.09 11.19
CA LYS A 24 -13.76 15.85 11.06
C LYS A 24 -14.36 16.24 9.71
N LYS A 25 -13.70 17.12 8.94
CA LYS A 25 -14.28 17.74 7.73
C LYS A 25 -13.28 17.85 6.57
N HIS A 26 -12.48 16.82 6.35
CA HIS A 26 -11.61 16.74 5.18
C HIS A 26 -11.36 15.30 4.75
N ASN A 27 -12.32 14.73 4.02
CA ASN A 27 -12.29 13.33 3.58
C ASN A 27 -10.98 12.95 2.86
N PRO A 28 -10.41 13.76 1.95
CA PRO A 28 -9.16 13.40 1.27
C PRO A 28 -7.97 13.22 2.23
N THR A 29 -7.88 14.04 3.28
CA THR A 29 -6.79 13.91 4.27
C THR A 29 -7.02 12.71 5.17
N ILE A 30 -8.28 12.42 5.53
CA ILE A 30 -8.62 11.23 6.31
C ILE A 30 -8.21 9.96 5.55
N GLU A 31 -8.51 9.90 4.25
CA GLU A 31 -8.12 8.78 3.37
C GLU A 31 -6.59 8.64 3.31
N THR A 32 -5.88 9.74 2.99
CA THR A 32 -4.42 9.74 2.90
C THR A 32 -3.75 9.26 4.20
N LEU A 33 -4.20 9.77 5.36
CA LEU A 33 -3.64 9.37 6.65
C LEU A 33 -4.01 7.93 7.04
N THR A 34 -5.21 7.48 6.68
CA THR A 34 -5.62 6.08 6.90
C THR A 34 -4.74 5.13 6.09
N GLU A 35 -4.44 5.47 4.85
CA GLU A 35 -3.54 4.70 3.99
C GLU A 35 -2.11 4.70 4.53
N GLU A 36 -1.62 5.83 5.04
CA GLU A 36 -0.28 5.91 5.65
C GLU A 36 -0.18 5.05 6.92
N ILE A 37 -1.19 5.08 7.79
CA ILE A 37 -1.27 4.18 8.96
C ILE A 37 -1.21 2.71 8.52
N LEU A 38 -1.97 2.36 7.49
CA LEU A 38 -2.02 1.00 6.98
C LEU A 38 -0.67 0.59 6.36
N ARG A 39 -0.03 1.48 5.61
CA ARG A 39 1.30 1.25 5.03
C ARG A 39 2.34 1.01 6.12
N ALA A 40 2.38 1.86 7.14
CA ALA A 40 3.28 1.71 8.28
C ALA A 40 3.04 0.40 9.04
N PHE A 41 1.77 0.04 9.26
CA PHE A 41 1.41 -1.24 9.85
C PHE A 41 1.94 -2.43 9.04
N LEU A 42 1.70 -2.43 7.72
CA LEU A 42 2.17 -3.50 6.84
C LEU A 42 3.71 -3.57 6.79
N LYS A 43 4.41 -2.44 6.73
CA LYS A 43 5.89 -2.37 6.79
C LYS A 43 6.45 -3.04 8.06
N ASN A 44 5.76 -2.90 9.19
CA ASN A 44 6.21 -3.47 10.46
C ASN A 44 5.99 -4.98 10.58
N TYR A 45 4.93 -5.51 9.96
CA TYR A 45 4.51 -6.91 10.15
C TYR A 45 4.78 -7.82 8.95
N LEU A 46 4.99 -7.28 7.75
CA LEU A 46 5.34 -8.08 6.58
C LEU A 46 6.86 -8.36 6.51
N PRO A 47 7.28 -9.51 5.94
CA PRO A 47 8.69 -9.83 5.76
C PRO A 47 9.41 -8.80 4.88
N ARG A 48 10.68 -8.52 5.18
CA ARG A 48 11.52 -7.55 4.44
C ARG A 48 11.75 -7.87 2.96
N ARG A 49 11.40 -9.09 2.51
CA ARG A 49 11.44 -9.48 1.10
C ARG A 49 10.47 -8.64 0.25
N VAL A 50 9.37 -8.18 0.85
CA VAL A 50 8.41 -7.31 0.17
C VAL A 50 8.60 -5.87 0.63
N SER A 51 8.46 -4.94 -0.32
CA SER A 51 8.36 -3.51 -0.04
C SER A 51 6.91 -3.07 -0.11
N ILE A 52 6.52 -2.15 0.77
CA ILE A 52 5.18 -1.57 0.85
C ILE A 52 5.31 -0.06 0.69
N GLU A 53 4.94 0.45 -0.48
CA GLU A 53 5.14 1.85 -0.89
C GLU A 53 3.88 2.39 -1.58
N GLN A 54 3.93 3.58 -2.16
CA GLN A 54 2.93 4.08 -3.10
C GLN A 54 3.55 4.27 -4.48
N GLY A 55 2.71 4.39 -5.50
CA GLY A 55 3.15 4.81 -6.82
C GLY A 55 2.45 4.02 -7.91
N PHE A 56 3.20 3.55 -8.89
CA PHE A 56 2.64 3.06 -10.13
C PHE A 56 3.29 1.77 -10.58
N ILE A 57 2.57 1.04 -11.42
CA ILE A 57 3.04 -0.19 -12.02
C ILE A 57 3.16 0.02 -13.52
N LEU A 58 4.32 -0.33 -14.08
CA LEU A 58 4.60 -0.29 -15.51
C LEU A 58 4.41 -1.69 -16.10
N SER A 59 3.51 -1.81 -17.08
CA SER A 59 3.29 -3.03 -17.87
C SER A 59 4.47 -3.30 -18.81
N LYS A 60 4.61 -4.55 -19.25
CA LYS A 60 5.53 -4.94 -20.32
C LYS A 60 5.33 -4.15 -21.61
N ASP A 61 4.09 -3.73 -21.88
CA ASP A 61 3.73 -2.97 -23.09
C ASP A 61 4.01 -1.46 -22.96
N GLY A 62 4.57 -1.01 -21.83
CA GLY A 62 4.85 0.41 -21.56
C GLY A 62 3.67 1.19 -20.95
N GLU A 63 2.54 0.53 -20.73
CA GLU A 63 1.34 1.12 -20.12
C GLU A 63 1.49 1.30 -18.60
N MET A 64 1.06 2.46 -18.10
CA MET A 64 1.11 2.81 -16.67
C MET A 64 -0.24 2.53 -15.96
N SER A 65 -0.18 1.99 -14.75
CA SER A 65 -1.37 1.85 -13.90
C SER A 65 -1.86 3.20 -13.37
N ARG A 66 -3.06 3.22 -12.76
CA ARG A 66 -3.44 4.30 -11.83
C ARG A 66 -2.52 4.27 -10.60
N GLN A 67 -2.50 5.37 -9.84
CA GLN A 67 -1.75 5.43 -8.59
C GLN A 67 -2.29 4.38 -7.61
N CYS A 68 -1.39 3.55 -7.11
CA CYS A 68 -1.61 2.64 -6.01
C CYS A 68 -1.17 3.33 -4.72
N ASN A 69 -2.10 3.61 -3.83
CA ASN A 69 -1.78 4.19 -2.53
C ASN A 69 -1.10 3.17 -1.60
N ILE A 70 -1.33 1.87 -1.84
CA ILE A 70 -0.62 0.77 -1.18
C ILE A 70 -0.18 -0.21 -2.27
N LEU A 71 1.11 -0.20 -2.56
CA LEU A 71 1.77 -1.05 -3.53
C LEU A 71 2.68 -2.03 -2.77
N ILE A 72 2.43 -3.33 -2.94
CA ILE A 72 3.24 -4.40 -2.34
C ILE A 72 3.95 -5.14 -3.47
N TYR A 73 5.28 -5.14 -3.47
CA TYR A 73 6.08 -5.79 -4.51
C TYR A 73 7.30 -6.51 -3.93
N ASP A 74 7.82 -7.51 -4.64
CA ASP A 74 9.02 -8.26 -4.27
C ASP A 74 10.28 -7.42 -4.58
N SER A 75 10.71 -6.62 -3.61
CA SER A 75 11.90 -5.77 -3.73
C SER A 75 13.21 -6.54 -3.64
N ASN A 76 13.16 -7.83 -3.32
CA ASN A 76 14.36 -8.68 -3.31
C ASN A 76 14.71 -9.20 -4.71
N LEU A 77 13.71 -9.35 -5.59
CA LEU A 77 13.90 -9.81 -6.96
C LEU A 77 13.83 -8.68 -7.99
N PHE A 78 13.15 -7.58 -7.67
CA PHE A 78 12.91 -6.48 -8.62
C PHE A 78 13.27 -5.14 -8.00
N ALA A 79 14.08 -4.36 -8.72
CA ALA A 79 14.31 -2.97 -8.40
C ALA A 79 13.23 -2.08 -9.04
N PRO A 80 12.78 -1.01 -8.38
CA PRO A 80 11.98 0.03 -9.02
C PRO A 80 12.72 0.65 -10.20
N PHE A 81 12.00 0.95 -11.28
CA PHE A 81 12.53 1.74 -12.40
C PHE A 81 12.74 3.20 -12.01
N TYR A 82 11.93 3.70 -11.07
CA TYR A 82 12.02 5.04 -10.54
C TYR A 82 11.64 5.05 -9.06
N ARG A 83 12.31 5.89 -8.28
CA ARG A 83 12.00 6.13 -6.87
C ARG A 83 12.25 7.59 -6.52
N ILE A 84 11.28 8.19 -5.85
CA ILE A 84 11.44 9.45 -5.11
C ILE A 84 10.68 9.34 -3.79
N ASN A 85 11.40 9.43 -2.67
CA ASN A 85 10.85 9.18 -1.34
C ASN A 85 10.08 7.84 -1.30
N ASP A 86 8.81 7.85 -0.89
CA ASP A 86 7.93 6.68 -0.82
C ASP A 86 7.17 6.38 -2.13
N ILE A 87 7.42 7.14 -3.20
CA ILE A 87 6.77 6.98 -4.51
C ILE A 87 7.69 6.20 -5.44
N VAL A 88 7.20 5.07 -5.95
CA VAL A 88 7.95 4.20 -6.86
C VAL A 88 7.21 3.85 -8.13
N ILE A 89 7.97 3.53 -9.18
CA ILE A 89 7.46 2.92 -10.40
C ILE A 89 8.11 1.55 -10.53
N VAL A 90 7.31 0.49 -10.54
CA VAL A 90 7.80 -0.90 -10.53
C VAL A 90 7.30 -1.69 -11.74
N PRO A 91 8.04 -2.72 -12.19
CA PRO A 91 7.55 -3.62 -13.22
C PRO A 91 6.35 -4.44 -12.72
N SER A 92 5.38 -4.69 -13.61
CA SER A 92 4.19 -5.52 -13.35
C SER A 92 4.47 -6.88 -12.73
N GLU A 93 5.63 -7.47 -13.03
CA GLU A 93 6.09 -8.78 -12.61
C GLU A 93 6.56 -8.80 -11.15
N SER A 94 6.93 -7.64 -10.61
CA SER A 94 7.33 -7.48 -9.20
C SER A 94 6.14 -7.57 -8.25
N VAL A 95 4.94 -7.26 -8.74
CA VAL A 95 3.71 -7.25 -7.95
C VAL A 95 3.08 -8.63 -8.01
N LYS A 96 2.96 -9.29 -6.86
CA LYS A 96 2.25 -10.57 -6.82
C LYS A 96 0.77 -10.34 -7.06
N LYS A 97 0.24 -10.95 -8.12
CA LYS A 97 -1.20 -11.07 -8.37
C LYS A 97 -1.84 -11.78 -7.18
N SER A 98 -2.63 -11.07 -6.38
CA SER A 98 -3.52 -11.71 -5.41
C SER A 98 -4.78 -12.15 -6.16
N PRO A 99 -5.19 -13.43 -6.12
CA PRO A 99 -6.44 -13.87 -6.74
C PRO A 99 -7.69 -13.20 -6.14
N ALA A 100 -7.56 -12.55 -4.97
CA ALA A 100 -8.61 -11.78 -4.31
C ALA A 100 -8.64 -10.28 -4.68
N ILE A 101 -7.67 -9.80 -5.47
CA ILE A 101 -7.67 -8.42 -5.97
C ILE A 101 -8.06 -8.49 -7.44
N PRO A 102 -9.27 -8.02 -7.81
CA PRO A 102 -9.76 -8.13 -9.18
C PRO A 102 -8.78 -7.43 -10.11
N TYR A 103 -8.56 -8.07 -11.25
CA TYR A 103 -7.82 -7.64 -12.43
C TYR A 103 -7.43 -6.16 -12.40
N TRP A 104 -6.10 -5.95 -12.46
CA TRP A 104 -5.42 -4.79 -13.04
C TRP A 104 -6.39 -3.78 -13.67
N PRO A 105 -6.46 -2.52 -13.23
CA PRO A 105 -7.50 -1.63 -13.71
C PRO A 105 -7.15 -1.14 -15.12
N TYR A 106 -7.39 -1.97 -16.14
CA TYR A 106 -7.88 -1.48 -17.42
C TYR A 106 -9.34 -1.04 -17.22
N ARG A 107 -9.50 0.12 -16.57
CA ARG A 107 -10.56 1.06 -16.95
C ARG A 107 -9.86 2.23 -17.61
N GLN A 108 -9.58 2.06 -18.91
CA GLN A 108 -9.70 3.20 -19.81
C GLN A 108 -11.11 3.77 -19.65
N ARG A 109 -11.21 5.09 -19.73
CA ARG A 109 -12.42 5.88 -19.47
C ARG A 109 -13.67 5.30 -20.14
#